data_AF-A0A1Z9QQD0-F1
#
_entry.id   AF-A0A1Z9QQD0-F1
#
_cell.length_a   1.000
_cell.length_b   1.000
_cell.length_c   1.000
_cell.angle_alpha   90.00
_cell.angle_beta   90.00
_cell.angle_gamma   90.00
#
_symmetry.space_group_name_H-M   'P 1'
#
loop_
_entity.id
_entity.type
_entity.pdbx_description
1 polymer ?
#
loop_
_entity_poly.entity_id
_entity_poly.type
_entity_poly.pdbx_seq_one_letter_code
_entity_poly.pdbx_strand_id
1 'polypeptide(L)'
;MRDPARSIPRGTLAAVFVTALIYSAQAIFLGGAVSRENLVHTELVMSDIAILPVFIAAGVIAATMSSALGSMMGAPRILQSMARDRVLPQLEQLGVRSGKNQEPRRAIIVTFLISQAGIMAADLNTIAPLITMAFLVTYGLLNLATFYESITKNPSYRPQFRFCHWTTSLAGAVGCGVMMLLIDWGWALSAVALVGVLYWYLSRTAPVNQWGNLQSGYWFERTRQNLIKLENELYHPKNWRPFVLALSGQGFTRPHLVVFGAWLTAETGVLTLGQVISGNLDDRLERSLSQEKILRSMIRERELAAFPSVVVAADYVAGIEALVQCQGLGSLRPNVVLLGCPLTIERMCVFGNLLRNLQSLGRSAVVLRRTDEPVNDWAAPAGPIDVWWRGRANGELMILLSHLILQHPLWQGRRLRLLRVVESEAGTEEVRSHLERLLREARIQATTKVVVASDAAAAIQTTSRDAAFVFLGIQPPEVGCEGEFFSRMELLVGRLQRVAFVQSAGGVRLES
;
A
#
# COMPACT_ATOMS: atom_id res chain seq x y z
N MET A 1 -4.05 -24.37 34.28
CA MET A 1 -5.20 -23.58 34.79
C MET A 1 -6.47 -24.13 34.16
N ARG A 2 -7.61 -24.19 34.89
CA ARG A 2 -8.89 -24.75 34.35
C ARG A 2 -9.61 -23.77 33.40
N ASP A 3 -9.61 -22.47 33.72
CA ASP A 3 -10.14 -21.40 32.85
C ASP A 3 -9.18 -20.19 32.87
N PRO A 4 -8.22 -20.13 31.92
CA PRO A 4 -7.26 -19.03 31.85
C PRO A 4 -7.90 -17.66 31.61
N ALA A 5 -8.96 -17.58 30.80
CA ALA A 5 -9.58 -16.31 30.38
C ALA A 5 -10.19 -15.55 31.57
N ARG A 6 -10.73 -16.27 32.56
CA ARG A 6 -11.23 -15.67 33.81
C ARG A 6 -10.18 -15.58 34.91
N SER A 7 -9.31 -16.58 35.03
CA SER A 7 -8.37 -16.68 36.15
C SER A 7 -7.22 -15.69 36.04
N ILE A 8 -6.70 -15.43 34.84
CA ILE A 8 -5.55 -14.53 34.64
C ILE A 8 -5.90 -13.09 35.03
N PRO A 9 -6.96 -12.45 34.48
CA PRO A 9 -7.26 -11.05 34.84
C PRO A 9 -7.58 -10.88 36.33
N ARG A 10 -8.35 -11.80 36.91
CA ARG A 10 -8.71 -11.74 38.34
C ARG A 10 -7.50 -11.95 39.24
N GLY A 11 -6.69 -12.97 38.96
CA GLY A 11 -5.49 -13.27 39.75
C GLY A 11 -4.48 -12.14 39.69
N THR A 12 -4.17 -11.63 38.49
CA THR A 12 -3.19 -10.56 38.32
C THR A 12 -3.65 -9.26 38.98
N LEU A 13 -4.90 -8.82 38.76
CA LEU A 13 -5.40 -7.58 39.35
C LEU A 13 -5.53 -7.66 40.87
N ALA A 14 -5.99 -8.80 41.41
CA ALA A 14 -6.05 -9.01 42.85
C ALA A 14 -4.66 -9.01 43.49
N ALA A 15 -3.68 -9.67 42.85
CA ALA A 15 -2.30 -9.67 43.33
C ALA A 15 -1.72 -8.24 43.36
N VAL A 16 -1.87 -7.46 42.29
CA VAL A 16 -1.41 -6.06 42.22
C VAL A 16 -2.09 -5.19 43.28
N PHE A 17 -3.39 -5.36 43.49
CA PHE A 17 -4.12 -4.60 44.49
C PHE A 17 -3.65 -4.93 45.92
N VAL A 18 -3.49 -6.21 46.24
CA VAL A 18 -3.04 -6.66 47.56
C VAL A 18 -1.61 -6.20 47.83
N THR A 19 -0.69 -6.31 46.86
CA THR A 19 0.69 -5.84 47.05
C THR A 19 0.76 -4.32 47.19
N ALA A 20 -0.02 -3.57 46.42
CA ALA A 20 -0.11 -2.11 46.57
C ALA A 20 -0.62 -1.70 47.95
N LEU A 21 -1.62 -2.41 48.49
CA LEU A 21 -2.13 -2.18 49.85
C LEU A 21 -1.05 -2.45 50.90
N ILE A 22 -0.33 -3.57 50.78
CA ILE A 22 0.74 -3.94 51.71
C ILE A 22 1.87 -2.91 51.69
N TYR A 23 2.34 -2.50 50.51
CA TYR A 23 3.41 -1.49 50.40
C TYR A 23 2.97 -0.12 50.92
N SER A 24 1.72 0.28 50.66
CA SER A 24 1.18 1.55 51.18
C SER A 24 1.07 1.53 52.70
N ALA A 25 0.56 0.43 53.27
CA ALA A 25 0.48 0.25 54.71
C ALA A 25 1.88 0.28 55.33
N GLN A 26 2.84 -0.43 54.74
CA GLN A 26 4.23 -0.45 55.19
C GLN A 26 4.84 0.96 55.20
N ALA A 27 4.65 1.76 54.15
CA ALA A 27 5.14 3.12 54.09
C ALA A 27 4.52 4.01 55.19
N ILE A 28 3.21 3.90 55.43
CA ILE A 28 2.51 4.66 56.48
C ILE A 28 2.99 4.26 57.87
N PHE A 29 3.06 2.95 58.16
CA PHE A 29 3.47 2.46 59.47
C PHE A 29 4.94 2.77 59.77
N LEU A 30 5.85 2.61 58.81
CA LEU A 30 7.26 2.97 59.00
C LEU A 30 7.44 4.47 59.18
N GLY A 31 6.74 5.28 58.39
CA GLY A 31 6.78 6.74 58.52
C GLY A 31 6.22 7.25 59.84
N GLY A 32 5.28 6.53 60.45
CA GLY A 32 4.73 6.87 61.77
C GLY A 32 5.53 6.33 62.96
N ALA A 33 6.26 5.23 62.80
CA ALA A 33 6.90 4.51 63.91
C ALA A 33 8.40 4.81 64.08
N VAL A 34 9.08 5.32 63.05
CA VAL A 34 10.55 5.47 63.04
C VAL A 34 10.95 6.91 62.75
N SER A 35 12.01 7.38 63.42
CA SER A 35 12.59 8.70 63.14
C SER A 35 13.18 8.75 61.72
N ARG A 36 13.16 9.93 61.11
CA ARG A 36 13.69 10.15 59.75
C ARG A 36 15.15 9.72 59.61
N GLU A 37 15.97 9.97 60.63
CA GLU A 37 17.39 9.64 60.61
C GLU A 37 17.63 8.13 60.51
N ASN A 38 16.89 7.34 61.29
CA ASN A 38 16.96 5.88 61.24
C ASN A 38 16.43 5.32 59.92
N LEU A 39 15.41 5.95 59.31
CA LEU A 39 14.91 5.54 57.99
C LEU A 39 15.91 5.76 56.85
N VAL A 40 16.85 6.70 57.00
CA VAL A 40 17.85 7.01 55.95
C VAL A 40 19.11 6.16 56.10
N HIS A 41 19.55 5.89 57.33
CA HIS A 41 20.87 5.30 57.59
C HIS A 41 20.85 3.81 57.94
N THR A 42 19.69 3.23 58.28
CA THR A 42 19.60 1.84 58.68
C THR A 42 18.99 1.00 57.56
N GLU A 43 19.71 -0.01 57.07
CA GLU A 43 19.23 -0.86 55.94
C GLU A 43 18.16 -1.87 56.37
N LEU A 44 18.17 -2.31 57.64
CA LEU A 44 17.26 -3.33 58.19
C LEU A 44 16.32 -2.77 59.27
N VAL A 45 15.82 -1.53 59.10
CA VAL A 45 14.91 -0.87 60.07
C VAL A 45 13.71 -1.73 60.48
N MET A 46 13.17 -2.52 59.54
CA MET A 46 12.03 -3.40 59.83
C MET A 46 12.37 -4.51 60.82
N SER A 47 13.64 -4.93 60.87
CA SER A 47 14.14 -5.92 61.81
C SER A 47 14.15 -5.37 63.25
N ASP A 48 14.44 -4.08 63.41
CA ASP A 48 14.56 -3.42 64.73
C ASP A 48 13.18 -3.18 65.38
N ILE A 49 12.13 -3.00 64.58
CA ILE A 49 10.75 -2.82 65.06
C ILE A 49 10.06 -4.17 65.31
N ALA A 50 10.49 -5.22 64.61
CA ALA A 50 9.82 -6.50 64.67
C ALA A 50 9.92 -7.13 66.07
N ILE A 51 8.81 -7.68 66.55
CA ILE A 51 8.75 -8.42 67.83
C ILE A 51 9.78 -9.57 67.83
N LEU A 52 9.99 -10.20 66.67
CA LEU A 52 10.95 -11.27 66.46
C LEU A 52 11.77 -11.00 65.18
N PRO A 53 12.94 -10.35 65.30
CA PRO A 53 13.79 -9.94 64.17
C PRO A 53 14.20 -11.09 63.23
N VAL A 54 14.36 -12.30 63.78
CA VAL A 54 14.74 -13.51 63.02
C VAL A 54 13.76 -13.82 61.88
N PHE A 55 12.46 -13.54 62.06
CA PHE A 55 11.47 -13.80 61.02
C PHE A 55 11.55 -12.82 59.85
N ILE A 56 12.05 -11.59 60.07
CA ILE A 56 12.29 -10.64 58.99
C ILE A 56 13.43 -11.15 58.11
N ALA A 57 14.56 -11.52 58.70
CA ALA A 57 15.69 -12.08 57.95
C ALA A 57 15.31 -13.36 57.20
N ALA A 58 14.62 -14.30 57.86
CA ALA A 58 14.14 -15.52 57.22
C ALA A 58 13.15 -15.23 56.07
N GLY A 59 12.26 -14.26 56.26
CA GLY A 59 11.30 -13.83 55.24
C GLY A 59 11.98 -13.21 54.01
N VAL A 60 12.99 -12.35 54.22
CA VAL A 60 13.80 -11.76 53.12
C VAL A 60 14.52 -12.86 52.33
N ILE A 61 15.15 -13.82 53.00
CA ILE A 61 15.82 -14.95 52.33
C ILE A 61 14.80 -15.79 51.54
N ALA A 62 13.65 -16.13 52.14
CA ALA A 62 12.63 -16.94 51.49
C ALA A 62 12.03 -16.21 50.26
N ALA A 63 11.73 -14.92 50.39
CA ALA A 63 11.19 -14.11 49.30
C ALA A 63 12.18 -13.95 48.14
N THR A 64 13.44 -13.59 48.45
CA THR A 64 14.48 -13.40 47.43
C THR A 64 14.80 -14.71 46.69
N MET A 65 14.93 -15.83 47.41
CA MET A 65 15.12 -17.15 46.78
C MET A 65 13.93 -17.55 45.92
N SER A 66 12.69 -17.31 46.37
CA SER A 66 11.48 -17.62 45.60
C SER A 66 11.43 -16.84 44.28
N SER A 67 11.68 -15.52 44.31
CA SER A 67 11.72 -14.67 43.12
C SER A 67 12.86 -15.04 42.16
N ALA A 68 14.03 -15.39 42.70
CA ALA A 68 15.18 -15.82 41.90
C ALA A 68 14.89 -17.14 41.17
N LEU A 69 14.35 -18.15 41.87
CA LEU A 69 13.96 -19.43 41.27
C LEU A 69 12.85 -19.26 40.22
N GLY A 70 11.87 -18.41 40.49
CA GLY A 70 10.82 -18.08 39.51
C GLY A 70 11.38 -17.50 38.22
N SER A 71 12.32 -16.57 38.33
CA SER A 71 12.97 -15.91 37.18
C SER A 71 13.87 -16.87 36.40
N MET A 72 14.62 -17.73 37.10
CA MET A 72 15.46 -18.77 36.49
C MET A 72 14.66 -19.83 35.73
N MET A 73 13.40 -20.07 36.10
CA MET A 73 12.51 -20.98 35.38
C MET A 73 11.79 -20.31 34.21
N GLY A 74 11.48 -19.01 34.32
CA GLY A 74 10.75 -18.25 33.32
C GLY A 74 11.60 -17.81 32.13
N ALA A 75 12.71 -17.13 32.39
CA ALA A 75 13.52 -16.49 31.33
C ALA A 75 14.06 -17.48 30.27
N PRO A 76 14.62 -18.65 30.64
CA PRO A 76 15.09 -19.64 29.66
C PRO A 76 13.98 -20.19 28.77
N ARG A 77 12.74 -20.29 29.29
CA ARG A 77 11.59 -20.79 28.53
C ARG A 77 11.09 -19.76 27.51
N ILE A 78 11.10 -18.48 27.87
CA ILE A 78 10.80 -17.38 26.92
C ILE A 78 11.85 -17.36 25.80
N LEU A 79 13.13 -17.47 26.17
CA LEU A 79 14.22 -17.50 25.19
C LEU A 79 14.12 -18.73 24.28
N GLN A 80 13.77 -19.90 24.83
CA GLN A 80 13.53 -21.13 24.05
C GLN A 80 12.36 -20.98 23.08
N SER A 81 11.24 -20.38 23.49
CA SER A 81 10.10 -20.16 22.59
C SER A 81 10.45 -19.21 21.46
N MET A 82 11.12 -18.08 21.76
CA MET A 82 11.55 -17.13 20.73
C MET A 82 12.53 -17.75 19.73
N ALA A 83 13.48 -18.56 20.21
CA ALA A 83 14.42 -19.28 19.35
C ALA A 83 13.73 -20.31 18.45
N ARG A 84 12.70 -21.00 18.97
CA ARG A 84 11.91 -21.99 18.21
C ARG A 84 11.05 -21.33 17.14
N ASP A 85 10.51 -20.16 17.44
CA ASP A 85 9.73 -19.35 16.53
C ASP A 85 10.59 -18.65 15.46
N ARG A 86 11.92 -18.91 15.48
CA ARG A 86 12.92 -18.36 14.55
C ARG A 86 12.84 -16.84 14.43
N VAL A 87 12.47 -16.17 15.53
CA VAL A 87 12.45 -14.70 15.61
C VAL A 87 13.85 -14.14 15.33
N LEU A 88 14.87 -14.82 15.83
CA LEU A 88 16.28 -14.55 15.58
C LEU A 88 16.94 -15.83 15.06
N PRO A 89 17.24 -15.98 13.76
CA PRO A 89 17.78 -17.20 13.19
C PRO A 89 19.07 -17.68 13.87
N GLN A 90 19.90 -16.73 14.32
CA GLN A 90 21.16 -17.01 15.02
C GLN A 90 20.96 -17.69 16.38
N LEU A 91 19.79 -17.53 17.02
CA LEU A 91 19.47 -18.11 18.32
C LEU A 91 18.75 -19.45 18.21
N GLU A 92 18.53 -20.01 17.02
CA GLU A 92 17.79 -21.28 16.81
C GLU A 92 18.37 -22.43 17.66
N GLN A 93 19.68 -22.43 17.87
CA GLN A 93 20.37 -23.41 18.71
C GLN A 93 19.91 -23.41 20.18
N LEU A 94 19.36 -22.30 20.69
CA LEU A 94 18.80 -22.19 22.04
C LEU A 94 17.39 -22.79 22.15
N GLY A 95 16.70 -23.00 21.02
CA GLY A 95 15.37 -23.60 20.93
C GLY A 95 15.36 -25.13 21.06
N VAL A 96 16.53 -25.77 21.14
CA VAL A 96 16.67 -27.24 21.21
C VAL A 96 16.05 -27.78 22.50
N ARG A 97 15.19 -28.79 22.34
CA ARG A 97 14.56 -29.51 23.47
C ARG A 97 15.52 -30.60 23.95
N SER A 98 15.77 -30.66 25.27
CA SER A 98 16.56 -31.73 25.86
C SER A 98 15.73 -32.54 26.87
N GLY A 99 15.81 -33.88 26.77
CA GLY A 99 15.11 -34.81 27.66
C GLY A 99 13.60 -34.91 27.44
N LYS A 100 12.94 -35.72 28.27
CA LYS A 100 11.49 -36.01 28.19
C LYS A 100 10.62 -34.78 28.52
N ASN A 101 11.11 -33.88 29.36
CA ASN A 101 10.39 -32.69 29.83
C ASN A 101 10.64 -31.43 28.98
N GLN A 102 11.30 -31.56 27.82
CA GLN A 102 11.62 -30.46 26.90
C GLN A 102 12.39 -29.30 27.54
N GLU A 103 13.33 -29.61 28.44
CA GLU A 103 14.03 -28.60 29.22
C GLU A 103 15.01 -27.78 28.36
N PRO A 104 15.01 -26.43 28.50
CA PRO A 104 15.82 -25.53 27.70
C PRO A 104 17.27 -25.43 28.22
N ARG A 105 18.02 -26.53 28.24
CA ARG A 105 19.37 -26.58 28.85
C ARG A 105 20.32 -25.48 28.36
N ARG A 106 20.35 -25.23 27.05
CA ARG A 106 21.21 -24.19 26.45
C ARG A 106 20.77 -22.78 26.86
N ALA A 107 19.47 -22.50 26.86
CA ALA A 107 18.96 -21.20 27.30
C ALA A 107 19.15 -20.99 28.82
N ILE A 108 19.11 -22.06 29.63
CA ILE A 108 19.43 -22.00 31.06
C ILE A 108 20.89 -21.57 31.25
N ILE A 109 21.84 -22.18 30.53
CA ILE A 109 23.26 -21.80 30.60
C ILE A 109 23.45 -20.34 30.21
N VAL A 110 22.83 -19.88 29.13
CA VAL A 110 22.90 -18.47 28.71
C VAL A 110 22.34 -17.54 29.78
N THR A 111 21.17 -17.85 30.34
CA THR A 111 20.54 -17.06 31.40
C THR A 111 21.40 -17.03 32.65
N PHE A 112 22.03 -18.15 33.01
CA PHE A 112 22.98 -18.24 34.11
C PHE A 112 24.21 -17.34 33.88
N LEU A 113 24.82 -17.39 32.70
CA LEU A 113 25.98 -16.54 32.37
C LEU A 113 25.64 -15.05 32.42
N ILE A 114 24.48 -14.64 31.88
CA ILE A 114 24.02 -13.25 31.92
C ILE A 114 23.76 -12.81 33.37
N SER A 115 23.10 -13.66 34.16
CA SER A 115 22.83 -13.36 35.57
C SER A 115 24.12 -13.25 36.38
N GLN A 116 25.07 -14.15 36.15
CA GLN A 116 26.38 -14.13 36.80
C GLN A 116 27.18 -12.87 36.46
N ALA A 117 27.16 -12.45 35.19
CA ALA A 117 27.78 -11.19 34.78
C ALA A 117 27.16 -9.98 35.51
N GLY A 118 25.83 -9.97 35.67
CA GLY A 118 25.13 -8.95 36.46
C GLY A 118 25.55 -8.93 37.93
N ILE A 119 25.74 -10.10 38.55
CA ILE A 119 26.23 -10.21 39.94
C ILE A 119 27.67 -9.70 40.06
N MET A 120 28.52 -9.98 39.07
CA MET A 120 29.93 -9.58 39.08
C MET A 120 30.15 -8.07 38.85
N ALA A 121 29.24 -7.40 38.14
CA ALA A 121 29.30 -5.97 37.84
C ALA A 121 28.86 -5.04 39.01
N ALA A 122 28.98 -5.51 40.25
CA ALA A 122 28.24 -5.11 41.45
C ALA A 122 28.08 -3.59 41.75
N ASP A 123 26.83 -3.15 41.77
CA ASP A 123 26.17 -2.31 42.81
C ASP A 123 24.65 -2.46 42.60
N LEU A 124 23.89 -2.79 43.66
CA LEU A 124 22.44 -2.98 43.58
C LEU A 124 21.74 -1.70 43.09
N ASN A 125 22.29 -0.53 43.45
CA ASN A 125 21.78 0.77 43.04
C ASN A 125 21.98 1.05 41.54
N THR A 126 22.92 0.36 40.90
CA THR A 126 23.13 0.46 39.44
C THR A 126 22.29 -0.54 38.66
N ILE A 127 22.08 -1.75 39.22
CA ILE A 127 21.31 -2.82 38.58
C ILE A 127 19.80 -2.53 38.62
N ALA A 128 19.29 -1.95 39.72
CA ALA A 128 17.87 -1.70 39.90
C ALA A 128 17.26 -0.78 38.80
N PRO A 129 17.87 0.37 38.43
CA PRO A 129 17.40 1.18 37.31
C PRO A 129 17.40 0.42 35.98
N LEU A 130 18.46 -0.34 35.69
CA LEU A 130 18.58 -1.10 34.43
C LEU A 130 17.43 -2.11 34.26
N ILE A 131 17.15 -2.91 35.30
CA ILE A 131 16.05 -3.88 35.28
C ILE A 131 14.70 -3.16 35.17
N THR A 132 14.53 -2.06 35.91
CA THR A 132 13.30 -1.26 35.88
C THR A 132 13.03 -0.71 34.48
N MET A 133 14.05 -0.21 33.78
CA MET A 133 13.91 0.25 32.39
C MET A 133 13.49 -0.89 31.47
N ALA A 134 14.07 -2.07 31.58
CA ALA A 134 13.70 -3.22 30.75
C ALA A 134 12.22 -3.64 30.94
N PHE A 135 11.72 -3.63 32.18
CA PHE A 135 10.31 -3.89 32.45
C PHE A 135 9.39 -2.76 31.96
N LEU A 136 9.75 -1.50 32.18
CA LEU A 136 8.96 -0.35 31.72
C LEU A 136 8.83 -0.29 30.20
N VAL A 137 9.92 -0.58 29.48
CA VAL A 137 9.89 -0.74 28.02
C VAL A 137 8.92 -1.85 27.62
N THR A 138 9.01 -3.02 28.25
CA THR A 138 8.18 -4.16 27.91
C THR A 138 6.69 -3.87 28.14
N TYR A 139 6.35 -3.26 29.28
CA TYR A 139 4.98 -2.83 29.58
C TYR A 139 4.50 -1.71 28.65
N GLY A 140 5.38 -0.76 28.31
CA GLY A 140 5.10 0.32 27.37
C GLY A 140 4.79 -0.21 25.97
N LEU A 141 5.62 -1.12 25.46
CA LEU A 141 5.42 -1.76 24.15
C LEU A 141 4.15 -2.61 24.11
N LEU A 142 3.85 -3.36 25.18
CA LEU A 142 2.62 -4.16 25.26
C LEU A 142 1.37 -3.27 25.24
N ASN A 143 1.39 -2.19 26.00
CA ASN A 143 0.34 -1.17 25.99
C ASN A 143 0.21 -0.50 24.61
N LEU A 144 1.32 -0.14 23.98
CA LEU A 144 1.33 0.45 22.64
C LEU A 144 0.78 -0.51 21.57
N ALA A 145 1.14 -1.80 21.62
CA ALA A 145 0.63 -2.82 20.72
C ALA A 145 -0.88 -2.98 20.85
N THR A 146 -1.40 -3.05 22.08
CA THR A 146 -2.86 -3.14 22.32
C THR A 146 -3.60 -1.86 21.89
N PHE A 147 -2.99 -0.69 22.03
CA PHE A 147 -3.53 0.57 21.50
C PHE A 147 -3.65 0.52 19.96
N TYR A 148 -2.58 0.12 19.26
CA TYR A 148 -2.60 0.01 17.79
C TYR A 148 -3.63 -1.02 17.28
N GLU A 149 -3.73 -2.18 17.92
CA GLU A 149 -4.72 -3.19 17.55
C GLU A 149 -6.16 -2.70 17.78
N SER A 150 -6.39 -1.92 18.84
CA SER A 150 -7.70 -1.35 19.15
C SER A 150 -8.11 -0.26 18.16
N ILE A 151 -7.19 0.64 17.76
CA ILE A 151 -7.52 1.74 16.84
C ILE A 151 -7.66 1.27 15.39
N THR A 152 -6.90 0.26 14.97
CA THR A 152 -6.99 -0.32 13.62
C THR A 152 -8.19 -1.25 13.45
N LYS A 153 -8.90 -1.57 14.54
CA LYS A 153 -10.07 -2.46 14.57
C LYS A 153 -9.78 -3.80 13.88
N ASN A 154 -8.59 -4.35 14.12
CA ASN A 154 -8.19 -5.64 13.57
C ASN A 154 -9.20 -6.73 13.99
N PRO A 155 -9.83 -7.46 13.04
CA PRO A 155 -10.85 -8.45 13.37
C PRO A 155 -10.37 -9.56 14.31
N SER A 156 -9.07 -9.85 14.35
CA SER A 156 -8.47 -10.86 15.23
C SER A 156 -8.33 -10.37 16.69
N TYR A 157 -8.29 -9.06 16.91
CA TYR A 157 -8.17 -8.48 18.24
C TYR A 157 -9.55 -8.21 18.85
N ARG A 158 -10.03 -9.14 19.69
CA ARG A 158 -11.34 -9.06 20.35
C ARG A 158 -11.20 -9.24 21.86
N PRO A 159 -10.70 -8.23 22.59
CA PRO A 159 -10.55 -8.33 24.03
C PRO A 159 -11.92 -8.58 24.70
N GLN A 160 -12.04 -9.68 25.44
CA GLN A 160 -13.26 -10.03 26.19
C GLN A 160 -13.34 -9.32 27.55
N PHE A 161 -12.25 -8.68 27.97
CA PHE A 161 -12.15 -8.02 29.26
C PHE A 161 -12.86 -6.66 29.23
N ARG A 162 -13.80 -6.44 30.16
CA ARG A 162 -14.71 -5.27 30.17
C ARG A 162 -14.00 -3.92 30.27
N PHE A 163 -12.89 -3.85 31.00
CA PHE A 163 -12.15 -2.60 31.20
C PHE A 163 -11.01 -2.41 30.19
N CYS A 164 -10.96 -3.21 29.12
CA CYS A 164 -10.01 -3.01 28.04
C CYS A 164 -10.52 -1.92 27.10
N HIS A 165 -9.85 -0.77 27.08
CA HIS A 165 -10.15 0.33 26.17
C HIS A 165 -8.86 0.91 25.59
N TRP A 166 -8.93 1.50 24.39
CA TRP A 166 -7.74 2.09 23.75
C TRP A 166 -7.11 3.21 24.59
N THR A 167 -7.93 3.96 25.34
CA THR A 167 -7.45 5.03 26.23
C THR A 167 -6.63 4.49 27.40
N THR A 168 -7.04 3.37 28.00
CA THR A 168 -6.30 2.76 29.12
C THR A 168 -4.95 2.22 28.66
N SER A 169 -4.90 1.63 27.46
CA SER A 169 -3.66 1.20 26.83
C SER A 169 -2.75 2.37 26.49
N LEU A 170 -3.28 3.45 25.91
CA LEU A 170 -2.49 4.64 25.61
C LEU A 170 -1.95 5.31 26.89
N ALA A 171 -2.79 5.44 27.91
CA ALA A 171 -2.38 5.98 29.21
C ALA A 171 -1.29 5.14 29.87
N GLY A 172 -1.37 3.80 29.77
CA GLY A 172 -0.32 2.90 30.24
C GLY A 172 1.00 3.07 29.47
N ALA A 173 0.95 3.19 28.14
CA ALA A 173 2.15 3.39 27.32
C ALA A 173 2.84 4.73 27.63
N VAL A 174 2.06 5.82 27.70
CA VAL A 174 2.55 7.16 28.07
C VAL A 174 3.09 7.15 29.50
N GLY A 175 2.37 6.53 30.44
CA GLY A 175 2.78 6.40 31.84
C GLY A 175 4.12 5.69 31.97
N CYS A 176 4.35 4.59 31.24
CA CYS A 176 5.64 3.91 31.20
C CYS A 176 6.75 4.85 30.68
N GLY A 177 6.52 5.57 29.58
CA GLY A 177 7.49 6.51 29.02
C GLY A 177 7.84 7.66 29.97
N VAL A 178 6.83 8.24 30.63
CA VAL A 178 7.03 9.28 31.64
C VAL A 178 7.84 8.75 32.83
N MET A 179 7.50 7.57 33.36
CA MET A 179 8.24 6.97 34.46
C MET A 179 9.70 6.67 34.09
N MET A 180 9.97 6.22 32.86
CA MET A 180 11.34 6.03 32.40
C MET A 180 12.14 7.33 32.43
N LEU A 181 11.57 8.43 31.93
CA LEU A 181 12.23 9.75 31.95
C LEU A 181 12.42 10.30 33.38
N LEU A 182 11.47 10.03 34.29
CA LEU A 182 11.54 10.46 35.69
C LEU A 182 12.60 9.70 36.50
N ILE A 183 12.83 8.42 36.20
CA ILE A 183 13.82 7.61 36.91
C ILE A 183 15.24 8.02 36.50
N ASP A 184 15.55 7.93 35.21
CA ASP A 184 16.85 8.33 34.67
C ASP A 184 16.77 8.47 33.15
N TRP A 185 17.05 9.68 32.64
CA TRP A 185 16.94 9.97 31.22
C TRP A 185 18.01 9.26 30.36
N GLY A 186 19.19 9.00 30.92
CA GLY A 186 20.30 8.36 30.21
C GLY A 186 20.06 6.87 30.00
N TRP A 187 19.62 6.17 31.04
CA TRP A 187 19.20 4.77 30.94
C TRP A 187 17.93 4.62 30.09
N ALA A 188 16.99 5.56 30.17
CA ALA A 188 15.80 5.56 29.34
C ALA A 188 16.15 5.68 27.84
N LEU A 189 17.03 6.61 27.47
CA LEU A 189 17.47 6.78 26.09
C LEU A 189 18.18 5.51 25.58
N SER A 190 19.04 4.92 26.42
CA SER A 190 19.76 3.67 26.10
C SER A 190 18.80 2.51 25.84
N ALA A 191 17.76 2.36 26.68
CA ALA A 191 16.76 1.32 26.53
C ALA A 191 15.90 1.51 25.26
N VAL A 192 15.47 2.75 24.99
CA VAL A 192 14.72 3.08 23.76
C VAL A 192 15.57 2.83 22.51
N ALA A 193 16.86 3.22 22.54
CA ALA A 193 17.79 2.97 21.45
C ALA A 193 17.98 1.47 21.21
N LEU A 194 18.17 0.68 22.27
CA LEU A 194 18.30 -0.78 22.17
C LEU A 194 17.07 -1.42 21.52
N VAL A 195 15.87 -1.00 21.92
CA VAL A 195 14.61 -1.45 21.31
C VAL A 195 14.52 -1.05 19.85
N GLY A 196 14.91 0.19 19.50
CA GLY A 196 14.92 0.67 18.13
C GLY A 196 15.86 -0.15 17.24
N VAL A 197 17.07 -0.46 17.74
CA VAL A 197 18.04 -1.32 17.05
C VAL A 197 17.49 -2.74 16.88
N LEU A 198 16.89 -3.30 17.93
CA LEU A 198 16.27 -4.63 17.86
C LEU A 198 15.12 -4.66 16.86
N TYR A 199 14.25 -3.65 16.86
CA TYR A 199 13.16 -3.51 15.90
C TYR A 199 13.68 -3.40 14.46
N TRP A 200 14.68 -2.56 14.24
CA TRP A 200 15.32 -2.42 12.93
C TRP A 200 15.95 -3.74 12.45
N TYR A 201 16.66 -4.44 13.33
CA TYR A 201 17.26 -5.74 13.03
C TYR A 201 16.20 -6.77 12.65
N LEU A 202 15.17 -6.92 13.48
CA LEU A 202 14.06 -7.84 13.23
C LEU A 202 13.33 -7.50 11.93
N SER A 203 13.12 -6.23 11.62
CA SER A 203 12.45 -5.80 10.39
C SER A 203 13.20 -6.21 9.11
N ARG A 204 14.51 -6.42 9.19
CA ARG A 204 15.33 -6.87 8.05
C ARG A 204 15.49 -8.38 7.97
N THR A 205 15.53 -9.06 9.11
CA THR A 205 15.85 -10.50 9.19
C THR A 205 14.60 -11.38 9.23
N ALA A 206 13.46 -10.88 9.72
CA ALA A 206 12.25 -11.67 9.89
C ALA A 206 11.67 -12.10 8.52
N PRO A 207 11.43 -13.42 8.30
CA PRO A 207 10.75 -13.88 7.10
C PRO A 207 9.31 -13.36 7.06
N VAL A 208 9.00 -12.60 6.00
CA VAL A 208 7.78 -11.78 5.79
C VAL A 208 6.43 -12.52 5.91
N ASN A 209 6.40 -13.85 6.10
CA ASN A 209 5.21 -14.67 5.85
C ASN A 209 4.56 -15.37 7.05
N GLN A 210 5.05 -15.24 8.30
CA GLN A 210 4.47 -16.01 9.43
C GLN A 210 3.68 -15.18 10.45
N TRP A 211 3.91 -13.88 10.54
CA TRP A 211 3.31 -13.02 11.57
C TRP A 211 2.52 -11.92 10.87
N GLY A 212 1.22 -11.82 11.18
CA GLY A 212 0.37 -10.79 10.58
C GLY A 212 0.96 -9.40 10.81
N ASN A 213 1.11 -8.62 9.74
CA ASN A 213 1.68 -7.27 9.84
C ASN A 213 0.65 -6.28 10.38
N LEU A 214 0.88 -5.72 11.57
CA LEU A 214 0.07 -4.63 12.14
C LEU A 214 -0.09 -3.44 11.17
N GLN A 215 0.92 -3.18 10.35
CA GLN A 215 0.90 -2.10 9.36
C GLN A 215 -0.13 -2.32 8.25
N SER A 216 -0.40 -3.56 7.83
CA SER A 216 -1.36 -3.82 6.75
C SER A 216 -2.79 -3.48 7.17
N GLY A 217 -3.14 -3.72 8.45
CA GLY A 217 -4.42 -3.33 9.01
C GLY A 217 -4.65 -1.82 8.98
N TYR A 218 -3.63 -1.03 9.34
CA TYR A 218 -3.70 0.43 9.26
C TYR A 218 -3.92 0.94 7.83
N TRP A 219 -3.16 0.44 6.86
CA TRP A 219 -3.32 0.83 5.45
C TRP A 219 -4.69 0.43 4.90
N PHE A 220 -5.19 -0.75 5.27
CA PHE A 220 -6.51 -1.22 4.86
C PHE A 220 -7.61 -0.28 5.36
N GLU A 221 -7.64 0.05 6.66
CA GLU A 221 -8.70 0.90 7.21
C GLU A 221 -8.64 2.31 6.63
N ARG A 222 -7.44 2.88 6.45
CA ARG A 222 -7.28 4.20 5.81
C ARG A 222 -7.77 4.18 4.36
N THR A 223 -7.44 3.13 3.60
CA THR A 223 -7.90 2.97 2.21
C THR A 223 -9.42 2.85 2.16
N ARG A 224 -10.01 2.00 3.00
CA ARG A 224 -11.47 1.81 3.10
C ARG A 224 -12.19 3.12 3.42
N GLN A 225 -11.72 3.88 4.40
CA GLN A 225 -12.31 5.18 4.75
C GLN A 225 -12.22 6.17 3.59
N ASN A 226 -11.08 6.22 2.89
CA ASN A 226 -10.91 7.08 1.73
C ASN A 226 -11.83 6.68 0.56
N LEU A 227 -12.00 5.38 0.30
CA LEU A 227 -12.93 4.89 -0.72
C LEU A 227 -14.38 5.31 -0.43
N ILE A 228 -14.82 5.19 0.83
CA ILE A 228 -16.17 5.62 1.23
C ILE A 228 -16.34 7.13 1.10
N LYS A 229 -15.32 7.93 1.44
CA LYS A 229 -15.36 9.39 1.22
C LYS A 229 -15.48 9.72 -0.27
N LEU A 230 -14.72 9.02 -1.12
CA LEU A 230 -14.79 9.20 -2.58
C LEU A 230 -16.14 8.78 -3.18
N GLU A 231 -16.84 7.81 -2.58
CA GLU A 231 -18.19 7.43 -3.00
C GLU A 231 -19.24 8.51 -2.68
N ASN A 232 -19.08 9.20 -1.55
CA ASN A 232 -20.02 10.23 -1.11
C ASN A 232 -19.81 11.60 -1.75
N GLU A 233 -18.66 11.84 -2.38
CA GLU A 233 -18.37 13.09 -3.07
C GLU A 233 -19.14 13.19 -4.40
N LEU A 234 -19.74 14.36 -4.66
CA LEU A 234 -20.44 14.60 -5.92
C LEU A 234 -19.43 14.67 -7.07
N TYR A 235 -19.59 13.78 -8.05
CA TYR A 235 -18.73 13.77 -9.24
C TYR A 235 -18.82 15.11 -9.98
N HIS A 236 -17.69 15.82 -10.10
CA HIS A 236 -17.56 17.04 -10.89
C HIS A 236 -16.73 16.76 -12.17
N PRO A 237 -17.22 17.11 -13.37
CA PRO A 237 -16.52 16.84 -14.64
C PRO A 237 -15.07 17.35 -14.71
N LYS A 238 -14.73 18.44 -14.02
CA LYS A 238 -13.35 18.98 -13.94
C LYS A 238 -12.38 18.15 -13.10
N ASN A 239 -12.89 17.28 -12.24
CA ASN A 239 -12.09 16.38 -11.42
C ASN A 239 -11.92 15.01 -12.09
N TRP A 240 -12.23 14.90 -13.38
CA TRP A 240 -12.00 13.67 -14.13
C TRP A 240 -10.53 13.28 -14.09
N ARG A 241 -10.27 12.01 -13.79
CA ARG A 241 -8.93 11.40 -13.76
C ARG A 241 -8.95 10.12 -14.57
N PRO A 242 -7.84 9.74 -15.22
CA PRO A 242 -7.80 8.53 -16.03
C PRO A 242 -7.69 7.29 -15.14
N PHE A 243 -8.71 6.43 -15.20
CA PHE A 243 -8.70 5.07 -14.67
C PHE A 243 -8.57 4.15 -15.88
N VAL A 244 -7.33 3.81 -16.21
CA VAL A 244 -6.96 3.10 -17.44
C VAL A 244 -6.94 1.60 -17.19
N LEU A 245 -7.75 0.86 -17.94
CA LEU A 245 -7.62 -0.59 -18.08
C LEU A 245 -6.85 -0.90 -19.37
N ALA A 246 -5.59 -1.29 -19.25
CA ALA A 246 -4.73 -1.60 -20.39
C ALA A 246 -4.67 -3.11 -20.66
N LEU A 247 -5.02 -3.51 -21.88
CA LEU A 247 -5.05 -4.92 -22.29
C LEU A 247 -3.77 -5.33 -23.02
N SER A 248 -2.69 -5.56 -22.26
CA SER A 248 -1.37 -5.89 -22.80
C SER A 248 -1.23 -7.32 -23.35
N GLY A 249 -2.27 -8.15 -23.24
CA GLY A 249 -2.21 -9.57 -23.57
C GLY A 249 -1.38 -10.38 -22.56
N GLN A 250 -1.19 -11.67 -22.85
CA GLN A 250 -0.42 -12.57 -21.96
C GLN A 250 1.04 -12.11 -21.90
N GLY A 251 1.64 -12.07 -20.70
CA GLY A 251 3.09 -11.90 -20.52
C GLY A 251 3.72 -10.66 -21.17
N PHE A 252 3.04 -9.51 -21.19
CA PHE A 252 3.52 -8.29 -21.88
C PHE A 252 3.82 -8.48 -23.37
N THR A 253 3.10 -9.38 -24.05
CA THR A 253 3.15 -9.51 -25.53
C THR A 253 2.94 -8.19 -26.27
N ARG A 254 2.21 -7.23 -25.68
CA ARG A 254 2.05 -5.87 -26.19
C ARG A 254 2.55 -4.84 -25.17
N PRO A 255 3.88 -4.66 -25.04
CA PRO A 255 4.45 -3.78 -24.02
C PRO A 255 4.04 -2.31 -24.22
N HIS A 256 3.83 -1.90 -25.47
CA HIS A 256 3.41 -0.55 -25.84
C HIS A 256 2.10 -0.09 -25.20
N LEU A 257 1.15 -1.01 -24.95
CA LEU A 257 -0.10 -0.67 -24.24
C LEU A 257 0.17 -0.39 -22.77
N VAL A 258 1.09 -1.13 -22.15
CA VAL A 258 1.51 -0.91 -20.75
C VAL A 258 2.21 0.43 -20.64
N VAL A 259 3.19 0.68 -21.51
CA VAL A 259 3.97 1.93 -21.53
C VAL A 259 3.08 3.15 -21.74
N PHE A 260 2.19 3.09 -22.73
CA PHE A 260 1.27 4.19 -23.00
C PHE A 260 0.28 4.41 -21.85
N GLY A 261 -0.23 3.33 -21.24
CA GLY A 261 -1.06 3.42 -20.03
C GLY A 261 -0.32 4.05 -18.85
N ALA A 262 0.97 3.76 -18.69
CA ALA A 262 1.81 4.37 -17.65
C ALA A 262 2.01 5.87 -17.91
N TRP A 263 2.25 6.28 -19.17
CA TRP A 263 2.33 7.70 -19.54
C TRP A 263 1.03 8.45 -19.26
N LEU A 264 -0.12 7.82 -19.50
CA LEU A 264 -1.44 8.42 -19.21
C LEU A 264 -1.71 8.61 -17.71
N THR A 265 -1.09 7.80 -16.85
CA THR A 265 -1.43 7.72 -15.42
C THR A 265 -0.34 8.27 -14.50
N ALA A 266 0.74 8.83 -15.07
CA ALA A 266 2.03 9.11 -14.44
C ALA A 266 2.00 9.66 -13.00
N GLU A 267 1.01 10.49 -12.64
CA GLU A 267 0.86 11.02 -11.27
C GLU A 267 -0.60 11.26 -10.83
N THR A 268 -1.56 11.05 -11.73
CA THR A 268 -2.93 11.59 -11.57
C THR A 268 -4.02 10.53 -11.71
N GLY A 269 -3.66 9.32 -12.15
CA GLY A 269 -4.61 8.26 -12.50
C GLY A 269 -4.30 6.91 -11.88
N VAL A 270 -5.08 5.92 -12.27
CA VAL A 270 -4.91 4.52 -11.85
C VAL A 270 -4.75 3.66 -13.09
N LEU A 271 -3.68 2.86 -13.12
CA LEU A 271 -3.45 1.88 -14.18
C LEU A 271 -3.79 0.47 -13.70
N THR A 272 -4.66 -0.22 -14.41
CA THR A 272 -4.89 -1.65 -14.26
C THR A 272 -4.43 -2.37 -15.52
N LEU A 273 -3.61 -3.40 -15.37
CA LEU A 273 -3.20 -4.27 -16.46
C LEU A 273 -4.13 -5.48 -16.51
N GLY A 274 -5.00 -5.50 -17.52
CA GLY A 274 -6.02 -6.52 -17.72
C GLY A 274 -5.53 -7.65 -18.64
N GLN A 275 -5.73 -8.89 -18.23
CA GLN A 275 -5.47 -10.07 -19.04
C GLN A 275 -6.70 -10.98 -19.08
N VAL A 276 -7.13 -11.33 -20.29
CA VAL A 276 -8.22 -12.27 -20.53
C VAL A 276 -7.62 -13.61 -20.95
N ILE A 277 -8.02 -14.68 -20.26
CA ILE A 277 -7.69 -16.06 -20.60
C ILE A 277 -8.95 -16.74 -21.10
N SER A 278 -9.02 -17.03 -22.40
CA SER A 278 -10.16 -17.72 -22.99
C SER A 278 -10.21 -19.19 -22.56
N GLY A 279 -11.36 -19.68 -22.09
CA GLY A 279 -11.59 -21.07 -21.70
C GLY A 279 -12.54 -21.22 -20.49
N ASN A 280 -12.66 -22.44 -19.99
CA ASN A 280 -13.42 -22.74 -18.77
C ASN A 280 -12.59 -22.40 -17.51
N LEU A 281 -13.28 -21.94 -16.46
CA LEU A 281 -12.66 -21.55 -15.19
C LEU A 281 -12.02 -22.74 -14.47
N ASP A 282 -12.71 -23.88 -14.41
CA ASP A 282 -12.26 -25.05 -13.67
C ASP A 282 -10.89 -25.55 -14.15
N ASP A 283 -10.69 -25.59 -15.47
CA ASP A 283 -9.45 -26.06 -16.09
C ASP A 283 -8.32 -25.02 -16.02
N ARG A 284 -8.65 -23.74 -15.80
CA ARG A 284 -7.70 -22.62 -15.97
C ARG A 284 -7.47 -21.80 -14.70
N LEU A 285 -8.05 -22.19 -13.56
CA LEU A 285 -7.89 -21.48 -12.30
C LEU A 285 -6.42 -21.35 -11.88
N GLU A 286 -5.66 -22.46 -11.89
CA GLU A 286 -4.22 -22.44 -11.56
C GLU A 286 -3.42 -21.58 -12.55
N ARG A 287 -3.79 -21.62 -13.83
CA ARG A 287 -3.20 -20.77 -14.86
C ARG A 287 -3.51 -19.29 -14.60
N SER A 288 -4.73 -18.95 -14.19
CA SER A 288 -5.11 -17.57 -13.86
C SER A 288 -4.28 -17.03 -12.69
N LEU A 289 -4.18 -17.80 -11.61
CA LEU A 289 -3.41 -17.42 -10.43
C LEU A 289 -1.90 -17.28 -10.71
N SER A 290 -1.34 -18.18 -11.52
CA SER A 290 0.07 -18.09 -11.92
C SER A 290 0.33 -16.88 -12.83
N GLN A 291 -0.56 -16.60 -13.79
CA GLN A 291 -0.45 -15.42 -14.66
C GLN A 291 -0.57 -14.12 -13.86
N GLU A 292 -1.45 -14.03 -12.87
CA GLU A 292 -1.55 -12.85 -12.01
C GLU A 292 -0.27 -12.63 -11.21
N LYS A 293 0.35 -13.69 -10.68
CA LYS A 293 1.66 -13.61 -9.99
C LYS A 293 2.77 -13.12 -10.92
N ILE A 294 2.83 -13.64 -12.15
CA ILE A 294 3.80 -13.20 -13.17
C ILE A 294 3.59 -11.73 -13.49
N LEU A 295 2.33 -11.31 -13.71
CA LEU A 295 1.99 -9.92 -13.97
C LEU A 295 2.40 -8.99 -12.81
N ARG A 296 2.18 -9.43 -11.57
CA ARG A 296 2.62 -8.71 -10.37
C ARG A 296 4.14 -8.60 -10.26
N SER A 297 4.89 -9.65 -10.62
CA SER A 297 6.36 -9.62 -10.67
C SER A 297 6.85 -8.60 -11.68
N MET A 298 6.30 -8.63 -12.91
CA MET A 298 6.69 -7.70 -13.97
C MET A 298 6.36 -6.24 -13.62
N ILE A 299 5.22 -5.98 -13.00
CA ILE A 299 4.86 -4.65 -12.49
C ILE A 299 5.92 -4.15 -11.50
N ARG A 300 6.34 -5.02 -10.56
CA ARG A 300 7.34 -4.66 -9.54
C ARG A 300 8.74 -4.47 -10.13
N GLU A 301 9.17 -5.36 -11.02
CA GLU A 301 10.48 -5.30 -11.70
C GLU A 301 10.64 -4.04 -12.55
N ARG A 302 9.54 -3.53 -13.12
CA ARG A 302 9.50 -2.32 -13.95
C ARG A 302 9.08 -1.07 -13.16
N GLU A 303 8.92 -1.17 -11.85
CA GLU A 303 8.51 -0.09 -10.95
C GLU A 303 7.23 0.64 -11.43
N LEU A 304 6.28 -0.11 -11.98
CA LEU A 304 5.02 0.45 -12.48
C LEU A 304 4.04 0.69 -11.33
N ALA A 305 3.43 1.86 -11.30
CA ALA A 305 2.30 2.17 -10.43
C ALA A 305 0.99 1.57 -11.00
N ALA A 306 0.92 0.24 -11.08
CA ALA A 306 -0.19 -0.47 -11.71
C ALA A 306 -0.70 -1.67 -10.89
N PHE A 307 -1.94 -2.05 -11.14
CA PHE A 307 -2.58 -3.23 -10.53
C PHE A 307 -2.78 -4.35 -11.56
N PRO A 308 -2.44 -5.61 -11.24
CA PRO A 308 -2.77 -6.75 -12.10
C PRO A 308 -4.25 -7.10 -11.99
N SER A 309 -4.88 -7.48 -13.10
CA SER A 309 -6.21 -8.10 -13.11
C SER A 309 -6.30 -9.16 -14.20
N VAL A 310 -6.61 -10.40 -13.80
CA VAL A 310 -6.69 -11.55 -14.71
C VAL A 310 -8.07 -12.17 -14.60
N VAL A 311 -8.73 -12.34 -15.74
CA VAL A 311 -10.06 -12.97 -15.82
C VAL A 311 -10.00 -14.19 -16.75
N VAL A 312 -10.73 -15.24 -16.37
CA VAL A 312 -11.02 -16.38 -17.25
C VAL A 312 -12.45 -16.21 -17.78
N ALA A 313 -12.62 -16.27 -19.10
CA ALA A 313 -13.92 -16.11 -19.75
C ALA A 313 -14.04 -17.03 -20.96
N ALA A 314 -15.26 -17.34 -21.39
CA ALA A 314 -15.49 -18.22 -22.54
C ALA A 314 -14.87 -17.64 -23.83
N ASP A 315 -15.04 -16.34 -24.05
CA ASP A 315 -14.48 -15.61 -25.18
C ASP A 315 -13.72 -14.35 -24.73
N TYR A 316 -13.04 -13.70 -25.69
CA TYR A 316 -12.24 -12.52 -25.42
C TYR A 316 -13.10 -11.27 -25.12
N VAL A 317 -14.26 -11.13 -25.78
CA VAL A 317 -15.11 -9.94 -25.66
C VAL A 317 -15.80 -9.91 -24.30
N ALA A 318 -16.45 -11.01 -23.91
CA ALA A 318 -17.06 -11.21 -22.61
C ALA A 318 -16.03 -11.06 -21.47
N GLY A 319 -14.78 -11.49 -21.69
CA GLY A 319 -13.70 -11.26 -20.72
C GLY A 319 -13.38 -9.77 -20.54
N ILE A 320 -13.32 -8.99 -21.62
CA ILE A 320 -13.11 -7.54 -21.53
C ILE A 320 -14.32 -6.87 -20.86
N GLU A 321 -15.53 -7.26 -21.24
CA GLU A 321 -16.75 -6.73 -20.63
C GLU A 321 -16.79 -7.01 -19.13
N ALA A 322 -16.43 -8.22 -18.71
CA ALA A 322 -16.33 -8.59 -17.31
C ALA A 322 -15.30 -7.72 -16.57
N LEU A 323 -14.11 -7.50 -17.15
CA LEU A 323 -13.13 -6.59 -16.57
C LEU A 323 -13.67 -5.16 -16.46
N VAL A 324 -14.35 -4.67 -17.49
CA VAL A 324 -14.86 -3.29 -17.51
C VAL A 324 -16.01 -3.07 -16.53
N GLN A 325 -16.86 -4.07 -16.33
CA GLN A 325 -18.01 -3.99 -15.44
C GLN A 325 -17.64 -4.25 -13.98
N CYS A 326 -16.74 -5.20 -13.72
CA CYS A 326 -16.45 -5.71 -12.39
C CYS A 326 -15.14 -5.20 -11.79
N GLN A 327 -14.21 -4.65 -12.58
CA GLN A 327 -12.96 -4.11 -12.03
C GLN A 327 -13.23 -2.80 -11.28
N GLY A 328 -12.70 -2.71 -10.06
CA GLY A 328 -12.77 -1.51 -9.24
C GLY A 328 -13.53 -1.69 -7.93
N LEU A 329 -13.58 -0.63 -7.13
CA LEU A 329 -14.33 -0.58 -5.87
C LEU A 329 -15.09 0.74 -5.79
N GLY A 330 -16.42 0.67 -5.64
CA GLY A 330 -17.29 1.85 -5.62
C GLY A 330 -17.20 2.66 -6.92
N SER A 331 -16.95 3.96 -6.79
CA SER A 331 -16.74 4.94 -7.86
C SER A 331 -15.39 4.78 -8.59
N LEU A 332 -14.42 4.06 -8.02
CA LEU A 332 -13.13 3.79 -8.66
C LEU A 332 -13.24 2.65 -9.66
N ARG A 333 -13.80 2.93 -10.84
CA ARG A 333 -13.92 1.98 -11.95
C ARG A 333 -13.14 2.48 -13.16
N PRO A 334 -12.63 1.57 -14.03
CA PRO A 334 -12.04 1.96 -15.29
C PRO A 334 -13.00 2.85 -16.10
N ASN A 335 -12.52 4.01 -16.53
CA ASN A 335 -13.26 4.93 -17.39
C ASN A 335 -12.63 5.05 -18.79
N VAL A 336 -11.38 4.60 -18.94
CA VAL A 336 -10.66 4.48 -20.21
C VAL A 336 -10.19 3.04 -20.39
N VAL A 337 -10.56 2.43 -21.51
CA VAL A 337 -10.08 1.10 -21.91
C VAL A 337 -9.05 1.26 -23.02
N LEU A 338 -7.84 0.78 -22.78
CA LEU A 338 -6.73 0.89 -23.72
C LEU A 338 -6.54 -0.44 -24.46
N LEU A 339 -6.76 -0.39 -25.78
CA LEU A 339 -6.82 -1.54 -26.68
C LEU A 339 -5.76 -1.43 -27.78
N GLY A 340 -5.30 -2.57 -28.29
CA GLY A 340 -4.51 -2.61 -29.52
C GLY A 340 -5.42 -2.65 -30.75
N CYS A 341 -5.07 -1.91 -31.80
CA CYS A 341 -5.80 -1.90 -33.06
C CYS A 341 -5.69 -3.26 -33.77
N PRO A 342 -6.80 -3.89 -34.20
CA PRO A 342 -6.71 -5.04 -35.09
C PRO A 342 -6.25 -4.59 -36.48
N LEU A 343 -5.35 -5.38 -37.09
CA LEU A 343 -4.81 -5.13 -38.43
C LEU A 343 -5.50 -5.96 -39.53
N THR A 344 -6.57 -6.69 -39.19
CA THR A 344 -7.28 -7.61 -40.09
C THR A 344 -8.77 -7.35 -40.01
N ILE A 345 -9.46 -7.38 -41.15
CA ILE A 345 -10.90 -7.09 -41.27
C ILE A 345 -11.74 -8.04 -40.41
N GLU A 346 -11.44 -9.34 -40.39
CA GLU A 346 -12.18 -10.32 -39.57
C GLU A 346 -12.18 -9.97 -38.08
N ARG A 347 -11.03 -9.52 -37.56
CA ARG A 347 -10.90 -9.08 -36.17
C ARG A 347 -11.56 -7.73 -35.94
N MET A 348 -11.70 -6.91 -36.99
CA MET A 348 -12.39 -5.63 -36.90
C MET A 348 -13.89 -5.81 -36.64
N CYS A 349 -14.54 -6.87 -37.13
CA CYS A 349 -15.94 -7.15 -36.81
C CYS A 349 -16.14 -7.37 -35.30
N VAL A 350 -15.32 -8.21 -34.69
CA VAL A 350 -15.33 -8.47 -33.24
C VAL A 350 -14.98 -7.20 -32.45
N PHE A 351 -14.02 -6.43 -32.95
CA PHE A 351 -13.58 -5.19 -32.33
C PHE A 351 -14.62 -4.06 -32.40
N GLY A 352 -15.33 -3.93 -33.52
CA GLY A 352 -16.43 -2.98 -33.70
C GLY A 352 -17.54 -3.26 -32.69
N ASN A 353 -17.87 -4.54 -32.48
CA ASN A 353 -18.82 -4.93 -31.43
C ASN A 353 -18.33 -4.53 -30.03
N LEU A 354 -17.06 -4.82 -29.72
CA LEU A 354 -16.47 -4.41 -28.44
C LEU A 354 -16.55 -2.89 -28.23
N LEU A 355 -16.21 -2.08 -29.24
CA LEU A 355 -16.27 -0.61 -29.14
C LEU A 355 -17.70 -0.12 -28.86
N ARG A 356 -18.72 -0.71 -29.50
CA ARG A 356 -20.12 -0.39 -29.23
C ARG A 356 -20.50 -0.75 -27.79
N ASN A 357 -20.07 -1.92 -27.31
CA ASN A 357 -20.36 -2.37 -25.95
C ASN A 357 -19.70 -1.46 -24.91
N LEU A 358 -18.45 -1.03 -25.14
CA LEU A 358 -17.77 -0.07 -24.27
C LEU A 358 -18.48 1.28 -24.23
N GLN A 359 -18.94 1.77 -25.38
CA GLN A 359 -19.72 3.01 -25.44
C GLN A 359 -21.04 2.88 -24.65
N SER A 360 -21.77 1.77 -24.81
CA SER A 360 -23.00 1.49 -24.07
C SER A 360 -22.78 1.38 -22.55
N LEU A 361 -21.61 0.91 -22.13
CA LEU A 361 -21.19 0.87 -20.72
C LEU A 361 -20.69 2.24 -20.19
N GLY A 362 -20.76 3.30 -21.01
CA GLY A 362 -20.30 4.63 -20.63
C GLY A 362 -18.77 4.72 -20.46
N ARG A 363 -18.01 3.90 -21.21
CA ARG A 363 -16.54 3.84 -21.13
C ARG A 363 -15.91 4.39 -22.40
N SER A 364 -14.87 5.19 -22.21
CA SER A 364 -14.09 5.70 -23.33
C SER A 364 -13.08 4.64 -23.77
N ALA A 365 -12.85 4.50 -25.07
CA ALA A 365 -11.84 3.59 -25.62
C ALA A 365 -10.70 4.39 -26.26
N VAL A 366 -9.47 3.93 -25.99
CA VAL A 366 -8.27 4.40 -26.68
C VAL A 366 -7.66 3.21 -27.40
N VAL A 367 -7.57 3.30 -28.72
CA VAL A 367 -7.11 2.23 -29.58
C VAL A 367 -5.77 2.61 -30.16
N LEU A 368 -4.72 1.94 -29.73
CA LEU A 368 -3.38 2.19 -30.22
C LEU A 368 -3.11 1.35 -31.46
N ARG A 369 -2.82 2.05 -32.55
CA ARG A 369 -2.23 1.48 -33.75
C ARG A 369 -0.75 1.87 -33.79
N ARG A 370 0.10 0.85 -33.79
CA ARG A 370 1.55 1.02 -33.82
C ARG A 370 2.15 0.10 -34.89
N THR A 371 2.97 0.66 -35.77
CA THR A 371 3.70 -0.09 -36.81
C THR A 371 5.21 0.08 -36.75
N ASP A 372 5.74 0.89 -35.82
CA ASP A 372 7.16 0.94 -35.56
C ASP A 372 7.61 -0.18 -34.61
N GLU A 373 8.85 -0.62 -34.81
CA GLU A 373 9.57 -1.55 -33.94
C GLU A 373 10.69 -0.77 -33.23
N PRO A 374 10.40 -0.11 -32.10
CA PRO A 374 11.39 0.69 -31.41
C PRO A 374 12.46 -0.19 -30.77
N VAL A 375 13.71 0.26 -30.78
CA VAL A 375 14.83 -0.38 -30.07
C VAL A 375 14.57 -0.46 -28.56
N ASN A 376 13.81 0.51 -28.03
CA ASN A 376 13.35 0.51 -26.64
C ASN A 376 11.89 0.98 -26.57
N ASP A 377 10.99 0.07 -26.19
CA ASP A 377 9.57 0.36 -25.99
C ASP A 377 9.29 1.39 -24.90
N TRP A 378 10.20 1.56 -23.94
CA TRP A 378 10.04 2.45 -22.78
C TRP A 378 10.49 3.89 -23.03
N ALA A 379 11.19 4.14 -24.14
CA ALA A 379 11.64 5.48 -24.48
C ALA A 379 10.50 6.29 -25.11
N ALA A 380 10.34 7.55 -24.71
CA ALA A 380 9.41 8.46 -25.37
C ALA A 380 9.91 8.77 -26.79
N PRO A 381 9.08 8.58 -27.82
CA PRO A 381 9.49 8.86 -29.18
C PRO A 381 9.77 10.35 -29.43
N ALA A 382 10.63 10.61 -30.41
CA ALA A 382 10.92 11.98 -30.85
C ALA A 382 9.74 12.57 -31.64
N GLY A 383 9.53 13.88 -31.47
CA GLY A 383 8.50 14.64 -32.18
C GLY A 383 7.45 15.28 -31.25
N PRO A 384 6.55 16.10 -31.81
CA PRO A 384 5.40 16.64 -31.08
C PRO A 384 4.27 15.60 -30.94
N ILE A 385 3.35 15.85 -30.02
CA ILE A 385 2.05 15.16 -29.99
C ILE A 385 1.05 15.98 -30.80
N ASP A 386 0.39 15.34 -31.76
CA ASP A 386 -0.60 15.99 -32.62
C ASP A 386 -2.00 15.52 -32.26
N VAL A 387 -2.91 16.48 -32.04
CA VAL A 387 -4.33 16.20 -31.78
C VAL A 387 -5.16 16.80 -32.91
N TRP A 388 -5.84 15.96 -33.69
CA TRP A 388 -6.72 16.42 -34.76
C TRP A 388 -8.15 16.63 -34.25
N TRP A 389 -8.51 17.90 -34.08
CA TRP A 389 -9.80 18.31 -33.56
C TRP A 389 -10.89 18.26 -34.65
N ARG A 390 -11.89 17.40 -34.46
CA ARG A 390 -13.07 17.25 -35.33
C ARG A 390 -14.39 17.58 -34.64
N GLY A 391 -14.33 18.24 -33.47
CA GLY A 391 -15.51 18.59 -32.67
C GLY A 391 -15.42 18.08 -31.23
N ARG A 392 -16.43 18.45 -30.43
CA ARG A 392 -16.43 18.22 -28.97
C ARG A 392 -16.57 16.76 -28.58
N ALA A 393 -17.24 15.93 -29.39
CA ALA A 393 -17.56 14.54 -29.06
C ALA A 393 -16.36 13.73 -28.55
N ASN A 394 -15.20 13.85 -29.20
CA ASN A 394 -13.96 13.19 -28.78
C ASN A 394 -12.85 14.18 -28.39
N GLY A 395 -12.97 15.43 -28.84
CA GLY A 395 -11.90 16.42 -28.77
C GLY A 395 -11.41 16.70 -27.36
N GLU A 396 -12.33 16.89 -26.42
CA GLU A 396 -12.00 17.26 -25.04
C GLU A 396 -11.16 16.17 -24.33
N LEU A 397 -11.55 14.91 -24.50
CA LEU A 397 -10.79 13.77 -23.99
C LEU A 397 -9.43 13.65 -24.68
N MET A 398 -9.35 13.82 -26.00
CA MET A 398 -8.06 13.74 -26.72
C MET A 398 -7.06 14.79 -26.23
N ILE A 399 -7.51 16.04 -26.07
CA ILE A 399 -6.66 17.12 -25.54
C ILE A 399 -6.21 16.77 -24.12
N LEU A 400 -7.13 16.34 -23.25
CA LEU A 400 -6.80 15.99 -21.88
C LEU A 400 -5.78 14.85 -21.80
N LEU A 401 -6.00 13.74 -22.52
CA LEU A 401 -5.07 12.61 -22.56
C LEU A 401 -3.69 13.03 -23.08
N SER A 402 -3.64 13.85 -24.13
CA SER A 402 -2.38 14.36 -24.69
C SER A 402 -1.63 15.26 -23.70
N HIS A 403 -2.35 16.08 -22.93
CA HIS A 403 -1.78 16.91 -21.88
C HIS A 403 -1.21 16.06 -20.73
N LEU A 404 -1.91 15.00 -20.32
CA LEU A 404 -1.47 14.09 -19.27
C LEU A 404 -0.17 13.36 -19.65
N ILE A 405 -0.03 12.95 -20.92
CA ILE A 405 1.23 12.35 -21.41
C ILE A 405 2.40 13.31 -21.25
N LEU A 406 2.21 14.60 -21.53
CA LEU A 406 3.26 15.62 -21.40
C LEU A 406 3.68 15.90 -19.95
N GLN A 407 2.88 15.52 -18.96
CA GLN A 407 3.26 15.63 -17.54
C GLN A 407 4.30 14.56 -17.16
N HIS A 408 4.38 13.45 -17.90
CA HIS A 408 5.33 12.39 -17.62
C HIS A 408 6.78 12.88 -17.86
N PRO A 409 7.76 12.57 -16.98
CA PRO A 409 9.13 13.08 -17.08
C PRO A 409 9.81 12.83 -18.43
N LEU A 410 9.58 11.67 -19.05
CA LEU A 410 10.12 11.33 -20.38
C LEU A 410 9.63 12.23 -21.53
N TRP A 411 8.52 12.94 -21.33
CA TRP A 411 7.90 13.82 -22.32
C TRP A 411 8.18 15.30 -22.07
N GLN A 412 9.04 15.62 -21.09
CA GLN A 412 9.43 17.01 -20.80
C GLN A 412 10.04 17.71 -22.03
N GLY A 413 9.62 18.96 -22.26
CA GLY A 413 10.05 19.77 -23.39
C GLY A 413 9.44 19.39 -24.74
N ARG A 414 8.58 18.37 -24.81
CA ARG A 414 7.80 18.06 -26.02
C ARG A 414 6.63 19.03 -26.16
N ARG A 415 6.20 19.26 -27.41
CA ARG A 415 5.14 20.20 -27.75
C ARG A 415 3.85 19.47 -28.10
N LEU A 416 2.72 20.01 -27.67
CA LEU A 416 1.38 19.61 -28.12
C LEU A 416 0.94 20.52 -29.27
N ARG A 417 0.47 19.94 -30.37
CA ARG A 417 -0.12 20.67 -31.50
C ARG A 417 -1.60 20.31 -31.64
N LEU A 418 -2.47 21.32 -31.59
CA LEU A 418 -3.90 21.17 -31.83
C LEU A 418 -4.21 21.55 -33.29
N LEU A 419 -4.61 20.57 -34.08
CA LEU A 419 -4.72 20.65 -35.53
C LEU A 419 -6.18 20.54 -35.98
N ARG A 420 -6.57 21.28 -37.02
CA ARG A 420 -7.89 21.13 -37.66
C ARG A 420 -7.80 21.37 -39.17
N VAL A 421 -8.48 20.53 -39.94
CA VAL A 421 -8.63 20.71 -41.39
C VAL A 421 -9.83 21.60 -41.68
N VAL A 422 -9.68 22.54 -42.61
CA VAL A 422 -10.75 23.40 -43.15
C VAL A 422 -10.67 23.38 -44.68
N GLU A 423 -11.82 23.41 -45.36
CA GLU A 423 -11.89 23.31 -46.83
C GLU A 423 -11.56 24.64 -47.54
N SER A 424 -11.81 25.78 -46.89
CA SER A 424 -11.62 27.12 -47.45
C SER A 424 -10.80 28.02 -46.53
N GLU A 425 -9.95 28.86 -47.12
CA GLU A 425 -9.14 29.84 -46.39
C GLU A 425 -9.98 30.88 -45.62
N ALA A 426 -11.21 31.16 -46.10
CA ALA A 426 -12.08 32.22 -45.61
C ALA A 426 -12.49 32.09 -44.12
N GLY A 427 -12.32 30.91 -43.50
CA GLY A 427 -12.64 30.65 -42.08
C GLY A 427 -11.44 30.30 -41.19
N THR A 428 -10.21 30.38 -41.72
CA THR A 428 -9.00 29.88 -41.02
C THR A 428 -8.75 30.61 -39.70
N GLU A 429 -8.89 31.94 -39.70
CA GLU A 429 -8.60 32.79 -38.55
C GLU A 429 -9.63 32.62 -37.43
N GLU A 430 -10.91 32.50 -37.78
CA GLU A 430 -11.99 32.23 -36.83
C GLU A 430 -11.79 30.88 -36.14
N VAL A 431 -11.49 29.83 -36.93
CA VAL A 431 -11.21 28.49 -36.41
C VAL A 431 -9.98 28.50 -35.51
N ARG A 432 -8.91 29.20 -35.90
CA ARG A 432 -7.70 29.34 -35.09
C ARG A 432 -8.01 30.02 -33.75
N SER A 433 -8.69 31.16 -33.77
CA SER A 433 -9.12 31.89 -32.57
C SER A 433 -9.97 31.02 -31.64
N HIS A 434 -10.87 30.20 -32.20
CA HIS A 434 -11.66 29.25 -31.42
C HIS A 434 -10.79 28.17 -30.76
N LEU A 435 -9.85 27.55 -31.48
CA LEU A 435 -8.94 26.56 -30.89
C LEU A 435 -8.06 27.17 -29.79
N GLU A 436 -7.56 28.39 -30.00
CA GLU A 436 -6.79 29.10 -28.99
C GLU A 436 -7.62 29.43 -27.74
N ARG A 437 -8.88 29.84 -27.93
CA ARG A 437 -9.81 30.06 -26.81
C ARG A 437 -10.04 28.78 -26.01
N LEU A 438 -10.28 27.65 -26.67
CA LEU A 438 -10.43 26.35 -26.00
C LEU A 438 -9.21 25.99 -25.15
N LEU A 439 -8.00 26.19 -25.69
CA LEU A 439 -6.77 25.93 -24.96
C LEU A 439 -6.56 26.89 -23.78
N ARG A 440 -6.90 28.17 -23.94
CA ARG A 440 -6.85 29.17 -22.86
C ARG A 440 -7.81 28.81 -21.73
N GLU A 441 -9.06 28.45 -22.04
CA GLU A 441 -10.07 28.05 -21.06
C GLU A 441 -9.67 26.75 -20.34
N ALA A 442 -9.12 25.79 -21.07
CA ALA A 442 -8.58 24.54 -20.51
C ALA A 442 -7.24 24.72 -19.77
N ARG A 443 -6.57 25.88 -19.90
CA ARG A 443 -5.23 26.18 -19.38
C ARG A 443 -4.14 25.20 -19.87
N ILE A 444 -4.26 24.74 -21.11
CA ILE A 444 -3.32 23.79 -21.72
C ILE A 444 -2.40 24.52 -22.68
N GLN A 445 -1.09 24.43 -22.47
CA GLN A 445 -0.08 24.99 -23.36
C GLN A 445 0.09 24.10 -24.60
N ALA A 446 -0.47 24.55 -25.73
CA ALA A 446 -0.34 23.89 -27.02
C ALA A 446 -0.29 24.92 -28.15
N THR A 447 0.28 24.54 -29.29
CA THR A 447 0.25 25.37 -30.51
C THR A 447 -0.91 24.97 -31.39
N THR A 448 -1.66 25.93 -31.92
CA THR A 448 -2.75 25.69 -32.86
C THR A 448 -2.26 25.80 -34.29
N LYS A 449 -2.68 24.88 -35.17
CA LYS A 449 -2.44 24.99 -36.61
C LYS A 449 -3.67 24.54 -37.38
N VAL A 450 -4.18 25.44 -38.21
CA VAL A 450 -5.27 25.15 -39.14
C VAL A 450 -4.67 24.82 -40.49
N VAL A 451 -5.11 23.70 -41.09
CA VAL A 451 -4.61 23.22 -42.37
C VAL A 451 -5.73 23.33 -43.39
N VAL A 452 -5.49 24.08 -44.47
CA VAL A 452 -6.44 24.22 -45.56
C VAL A 452 -6.17 23.12 -46.58
N ALA A 453 -7.12 22.21 -46.73
CA ALA A 453 -7.02 21.08 -47.66
C ALA A 453 -8.41 20.56 -48.02
N SER A 454 -8.58 20.16 -49.28
CA SER A 454 -9.78 19.46 -49.75
C SER A 454 -9.79 18.00 -49.31
N ASP A 455 -8.62 17.35 -49.21
CA ASP A 455 -8.46 16.00 -48.66
C ASP A 455 -7.90 16.05 -47.24
N ALA A 456 -8.77 15.77 -46.26
CA ALA A 456 -8.40 15.71 -44.86
C ALA A 456 -7.41 14.59 -44.53
N ALA A 457 -7.47 13.45 -45.24
CA ALA A 457 -6.59 12.32 -44.97
C ALA A 457 -5.14 12.63 -45.41
N ALA A 458 -4.96 13.15 -46.62
CA ALA A 458 -3.66 13.63 -47.09
C ALA A 458 -3.10 14.71 -46.15
N ALA A 459 -3.92 15.67 -45.72
CA ALA A 459 -3.50 16.72 -44.79
C ALA A 459 -2.97 16.17 -43.46
N ILE A 460 -3.65 15.16 -42.90
CA ILE A 460 -3.26 14.46 -41.67
C ILE A 460 -1.91 13.77 -41.86
N GLN A 461 -1.78 12.97 -42.92
CA GLN A 461 -0.57 12.19 -43.20
C GLN A 461 0.66 13.08 -43.45
N THR A 462 0.50 14.18 -44.19
CA THR A 462 1.61 15.09 -44.51
C THR A 462 2.02 15.93 -43.29
N THR A 463 1.06 16.48 -42.54
CA THR A 463 1.35 17.40 -41.43
C THR A 463 1.90 16.68 -40.19
N SER A 464 1.44 15.46 -39.95
CA SER A 464 1.79 14.67 -38.76
C SER A 464 2.85 13.59 -39.02
N ARG A 465 3.56 13.66 -40.16
CA ARG A 465 4.60 12.67 -40.52
C ARG A 465 5.70 12.51 -39.47
N ASP A 466 6.13 13.62 -38.89
CA ASP A 466 7.21 13.67 -37.87
C ASP A 466 6.67 13.71 -36.44
N ALA A 467 5.37 13.44 -36.25
CA ALA A 467 4.76 13.42 -34.93
C ALA A 467 5.18 12.18 -34.14
N ALA A 468 5.40 12.38 -32.84
CA ALA A 468 5.66 11.29 -31.90
C ALA A 468 4.42 10.41 -31.74
N PHE A 469 3.25 11.03 -31.61
CA PHE A 469 1.93 10.37 -31.58
C PHE A 469 0.89 11.27 -32.23
N VAL A 470 -0.07 10.65 -32.92
CA VAL A 470 -1.23 11.34 -33.53
C VAL A 470 -2.52 10.84 -32.88
N PHE A 471 -3.28 11.77 -32.32
CA PHE A 471 -4.60 11.51 -31.75
C PHE A 471 -5.68 11.81 -32.79
N LEU A 472 -6.53 10.80 -33.04
CA LEU A 472 -7.65 10.89 -33.97
C LEU A 472 -8.95 10.47 -33.30
N GLY A 473 -10.00 11.28 -33.43
CA GLY A 473 -11.33 10.92 -32.93
C GLY A 473 -11.99 9.86 -33.81
N ILE A 474 -12.56 8.82 -33.20
CA ILE A 474 -13.36 7.80 -33.89
C ILE A 474 -14.74 7.65 -33.24
N GLN A 475 -15.68 7.14 -34.02
CA GLN A 475 -16.97 6.67 -33.53
C GLN A 475 -17.08 5.17 -33.83
N PRO A 476 -17.70 4.37 -32.95
CA PRO A 476 -17.91 2.96 -33.22
C PRO A 476 -18.69 2.76 -34.53
N PRO A 477 -18.33 1.75 -35.34
CA PRO A 477 -19.06 1.47 -36.57
C PRO A 477 -20.49 1.04 -36.29
N GLU A 478 -21.41 1.34 -37.21
CA GLU A 478 -22.72 0.69 -37.26
C GLU A 478 -22.56 -0.81 -37.56
N VAL A 479 -23.56 -1.60 -37.15
CA VAL A 479 -23.53 -3.06 -37.34
C VAL A 479 -23.53 -3.38 -38.84
N GLY A 480 -22.52 -4.11 -39.31
CA GLY A 480 -22.35 -4.44 -40.73
C GLY A 480 -21.44 -3.47 -41.50
N CYS A 481 -21.10 -2.31 -40.93
CA CYS A 481 -20.22 -1.31 -41.54
C CYS A 481 -18.75 -1.40 -41.06
N GLU A 482 -18.35 -2.52 -40.43
CA GLU A 482 -17.00 -2.67 -39.86
C GLU A 482 -15.90 -2.68 -40.93
N GLY A 483 -16.20 -3.16 -42.14
CA GLY A 483 -15.28 -3.11 -43.28
C GLY A 483 -14.99 -1.68 -43.75
N GLU A 484 -16.04 -0.88 -43.94
CA GLU A 484 -15.89 0.54 -44.31
C GLU A 484 -15.16 1.33 -43.22
N PHE A 485 -15.44 1.02 -41.95
CA PHE A 485 -14.76 1.61 -40.81
C PHE A 485 -13.25 1.30 -40.82
N PHE A 486 -12.87 0.04 -41.09
CA PHE A 486 -11.47 -0.34 -41.26
C PHE A 486 -10.80 0.45 -42.39
N SER A 487 -11.42 0.47 -43.57
CA SER A 487 -10.89 1.20 -44.74
C SER A 487 -10.73 2.68 -44.45
N ARG A 488 -11.69 3.31 -43.76
CA ARG A 488 -11.60 4.72 -43.36
C ARG A 488 -10.49 4.98 -42.35
N MET A 489 -10.28 4.09 -41.38
CA MET A 489 -9.18 4.19 -40.42
C MET A 489 -7.82 4.09 -41.12
N GLU A 490 -7.64 3.09 -41.98
CA GLU A 490 -6.38 2.91 -42.71
C GLU A 490 -6.13 4.07 -43.69
N LEU A 491 -7.18 4.61 -44.33
CA LEU A 491 -7.07 5.80 -45.19
C LEU A 491 -6.63 7.04 -44.40
N LEU A 492 -7.13 7.26 -43.18
CA LEU A 492 -6.70 8.39 -42.33
C LEU A 492 -5.27 8.23 -41.80
N VAL A 493 -4.86 7.00 -41.48
CA VAL A 493 -3.53 6.71 -40.92
C VAL A 493 -2.45 6.74 -41.99
N GLY A 494 -2.71 6.12 -43.15
CA GLY A 494 -1.73 5.93 -44.20
C GLY A 494 -0.41 5.37 -43.67
N ARG A 495 0.66 6.17 -43.74
CA ARG A 495 2.03 5.78 -43.32
C ARG A 495 2.41 6.25 -41.91
N LEU A 496 1.47 6.78 -41.14
CA LEU A 496 1.76 7.22 -39.77
C LEU A 496 2.07 6.00 -38.88
N GLN A 497 3.17 6.08 -38.15
CA GLN A 497 3.68 4.95 -37.37
C GLN A 497 2.93 4.73 -36.06
N ARG A 498 2.49 5.82 -35.41
CA ARG A 498 1.93 5.81 -34.05
C ARG A 498 0.66 6.64 -33.97
N VAL A 499 -0.47 5.97 -33.90
CA VAL A 499 -1.79 6.61 -33.87
C VAL A 499 -2.61 6.10 -32.70
N ALA A 500 -3.17 7.02 -31.92
CA ALA A 500 -4.12 6.74 -30.85
C ALA A 500 -5.50 7.18 -31.32
N PHE A 501 -6.36 6.21 -31.65
CA PHE A 501 -7.75 6.51 -31.93
C PHE A 501 -8.54 6.60 -30.63
N VAL A 502 -9.28 7.69 -30.45
CA VAL A 502 -10.01 7.96 -29.22
C VAL A 502 -11.51 8.01 -29.49
N GLN A 503 -12.23 7.21 -28.72
CA GLN A 503 -13.68 7.26 -28.61
C GLN A 503 -14.02 7.68 -27.18
N SER A 504 -14.69 8.81 -27.02
CA SER A 504 -15.19 9.26 -25.73
C SER A 504 -16.60 8.75 -25.49
N ALA A 505 -16.88 8.33 -24.26
CA ALA A 505 -18.24 8.09 -23.78
C ALA A 505 -18.88 9.34 -23.13
N GLY A 506 -18.22 10.50 -23.20
CA GLY A 506 -18.63 11.71 -22.50
C GLY A 506 -18.16 11.77 -21.05
N GLY A 507 -18.67 12.74 -20.29
CA GLY A 507 -18.35 12.94 -18.87
C GLY A 507 -17.06 13.73 -18.58
N VAL A 508 -16.28 14.05 -19.62
CA VAL A 508 -15.17 15.01 -19.58
C VAL A 508 -15.70 16.35 -20.09
N ARG A 509 -15.39 17.45 -19.38
CA ARG A 509 -15.64 18.82 -19.85
C ARG A 509 -14.44 19.70 -19.58
N LEU A 510 -13.99 20.42 -20.60
CA LEU A 510 -12.90 21.41 -20.48
C LEU A 510 -13.43 22.81 -20.09
N GLU A 511 -14.66 23.16 -20.48
CA GLU A 511 -15.29 24.45 -20.19
C GLU A 511 -16.09 24.42 -18.86
N SER A 512 -16.22 25.57 -18.19
CA SER A 512 -17.01 25.77 -16.96
C SER A 512 -18.50 25.73 -17.21
#